data_AF-A0A850MBQ5-F1
#
_entry.id   AF-A0A850MBQ5-F1
#
_cell.length_a   1.000
_cell.length_b   1.000
_cell.length_c   1.000
_cell.angle_alpha   90.00
_cell.angle_beta   90.00
_cell.angle_gamma   90.00
#
_symmetry.space_group_name_H-M   'P 1'
#
loop_
_entity.id
_entity.type
_entity.pdbx_description
1 polymer ?
#
loop_
_entity_poly.entity_id
_entity_poly.type
_entity_poly.pdbx_seq_one_letter_code
_entity_poly.pdbx_strand_id
1 'polypeptide(L)'
;MANFSFPLISITEGAAHLHIPDMNQYRVPTEAPVFYNFLMELNRDVAILAVKTYQASHNDPLTILLPLAATGVRGIRFQLELTNIHRIILNDVSLQAYTLMEHNLRLNHLSGLIEIQNTDAIVFLNKFAKRGQRADVIDIDPFGSPTRFIDSAIRALKMKTGLICLTATDMAPLCGVTPAACLRKYGGKPLRTEYCHELAVRLCLNALITTAAKYEIGITPILCYSIDHYIRVYALLQSGALKADATLQELGYIVHCFKCDYRSSTKNLLSLGSNCPDCGTSLDHAGPLWLGALYDTAFCERVLSENAQMHLRTKKRIKKMLQFILEEASGPLTYHNVHRICRQYKLSAIPMPELLGDLQSQGFFASRTHFSRVSIRTNASRAQIAETIKKFNEYK
;
A
#
# COMPACT_ATOMS: atom_id res chain seq x y z
N MET A 1 35.65 5.87 -14.75
CA MET A 1 34.16 5.86 -14.77
C MET A 1 33.73 4.43 -15.05
N ALA A 2 32.72 3.91 -14.36
CA ALA A 2 32.19 2.59 -14.68
C ALA A 2 31.66 2.62 -16.13
N ASN A 3 32.10 1.69 -16.97
CA ASN A 3 31.70 1.65 -18.37
C ASN A 3 30.43 0.79 -18.48
N PHE A 4 29.27 1.44 -18.55
CA PHE A 4 27.98 0.74 -18.68
C PHE A 4 27.74 0.41 -20.17
N SER A 5 27.24 -0.80 -20.44
CA SER A 5 26.95 -1.26 -21.81
C SER A 5 25.66 -0.67 -22.40
N PHE A 6 25.06 0.30 -21.72
CA PHE A 6 23.82 0.95 -22.08
C PHE A 6 23.91 2.45 -21.76
N PRO A 7 23.20 3.30 -22.51
CA PRO A 7 23.24 4.74 -22.30
C PRO A 7 22.55 5.13 -20.99
N LEU A 8 23.14 6.10 -20.32
CA LEU A 8 22.64 6.66 -19.07
C LEU A 8 22.17 8.09 -19.27
N ILE A 9 21.11 8.47 -18.58
CA ILE A 9 20.66 9.85 -18.43
C ILE A 9 20.80 10.30 -16.98
N SER A 10 21.10 11.57 -16.77
CA SER A 10 21.13 12.19 -15.45
C SER A 10 19.75 12.71 -15.08
N ILE A 11 19.30 12.40 -13.86
CA ILE A 11 18.05 12.88 -13.30
C ILE A 11 18.25 13.34 -11.85
N THR A 12 17.32 14.16 -11.35
CA THR A 12 17.23 14.51 -9.93
C THR A 12 15.86 14.08 -9.42
N GLU A 13 15.83 13.36 -8.30
CA GLU A 13 14.61 12.99 -7.59
C GLU A 13 14.77 13.28 -6.09
N GLY A 14 13.96 14.20 -5.56
CA GLY A 14 14.18 14.71 -4.21
C GLY A 14 15.56 15.32 -4.08
N ALA A 15 16.33 14.91 -3.08
CA ALA A 15 17.72 15.34 -2.90
C ALA A 15 18.73 14.52 -3.73
N ALA A 16 18.31 13.40 -4.32
CA ALA A 16 19.21 12.46 -5.00
C ALA A 16 19.49 12.88 -6.45
N HIS A 17 20.77 12.89 -6.81
CA HIS A 17 21.25 12.99 -8.19
C HIS A 17 21.60 11.60 -8.69
N LEU A 18 21.02 11.15 -9.80
CA LEU A 18 21.15 9.77 -10.24
C LEU A 18 21.48 9.71 -11.72
N HIS A 19 22.25 8.69 -12.08
CA HIS A 19 22.26 8.16 -13.42
C HIS A 19 21.36 6.93 -13.48
N ILE A 20 20.51 6.88 -14.50
CA ILE A 20 19.61 5.75 -14.79
C ILE A 20 19.72 5.38 -16.26
N PRO A 21 19.35 4.16 -16.68
CA PRO A 21 19.24 3.84 -18.11
C PRO A 21 18.33 4.86 -18.81
N ASP A 22 18.65 5.19 -20.06
CA ASP A 22 17.76 6.02 -20.87
C ASP A 22 16.44 5.30 -21.13
N MET A 23 15.43 5.62 -20.32
CA MET A 23 14.15 4.92 -20.34
C MET A 23 13.38 5.12 -21.65
N ASN A 24 13.74 6.11 -22.49
CA ASN A 24 13.12 6.32 -23.80
C ASN A 24 13.47 5.21 -24.81
N GLN A 25 14.46 4.38 -24.51
CA GLN A 25 14.90 3.28 -25.37
C GLN A 25 14.10 1.99 -25.14
N TYR A 26 13.20 1.97 -24.15
CA TYR A 26 12.45 0.80 -23.73
C TYR A 26 10.96 1.08 -23.78
N ARG A 27 10.15 0.09 -24.16
CA ARG A 27 8.69 0.26 -24.26
C ARG A 27 8.05 0.32 -22.89
N VAL A 28 8.59 -0.49 -21.97
CA VAL A 28 8.17 -0.54 -20.58
C VAL A 28 9.39 -0.54 -19.67
N PRO A 29 9.30 0.06 -18.46
CA PRO A 29 10.46 0.15 -17.57
C PRO A 29 11.11 -1.18 -17.18
N THR A 30 10.37 -2.29 -17.23
CA THR A 30 10.86 -3.64 -16.91
C THR A 30 11.78 -4.24 -17.97
N GLU A 31 11.83 -3.66 -19.18
CA GLU A 31 12.76 -4.07 -20.24
C GLU A 31 14.16 -3.46 -20.05
N ALA A 32 14.29 -2.42 -19.23
CA ALA A 32 15.56 -1.75 -19.00
C ALA A 32 16.53 -2.66 -18.21
N PRO A 33 17.86 -2.58 -18.47
CA PRO A 33 18.86 -3.40 -17.79
C PRO A 33 18.91 -3.15 -16.27
N VAL A 34 18.61 -1.92 -15.86
CA VAL A 34 18.36 -1.58 -14.46
C VAL A 34 17.06 -0.81 -14.38
N PHE A 35 16.13 -1.29 -13.57
CA PHE A 35 14.80 -0.70 -13.51
C PHE A 35 14.79 0.67 -12.83
N TYR A 36 14.08 1.61 -13.43
CA TYR A 36 13.66 2.85 -12.79
C TYR A 36 12.28 3.25 -13.32
N ASN A 37 11.39 3.71 -12.46
CA ASN A 37 10.07 4.19 -12.88
C ASN A 37 9.77 5.56 -12.29
N PHE A 38 9.59 6.54 -13.18
CA PHE A 38 9.22 7.91 -12.82
C PHE A 38 7.86 7.99 -12.09
N LEU A 39 6.91 7.10 -12.41
CA LEU A 39 5.61 7.06 -11.74
C LEU A 39 5.70 6.65 -10.26
N MET A 40 6.80 6.02 -9.86
CA MET A 40 7.06 5.60 -8.49
C MET A 40 7.67 6.71 -7.61
N GLU A 41 7.85 7.93 -8.13
CA GLU A 41 8.33 9.09 -7.35
C GLU A 41 7.42 9.34 -6.13
N LEU A 42 6.08 9.28 -6.29
CA LEU A 42 5.14 9.41 -5.18
C LEU A 42 5.30 8.29 -4.15
N ASN A 43 5.56 7.06 -4.58
CA ASN A 43 5.78 5.94 -3.66
C ASN A 43 7.01 6.20 -2.77
N ARG A 44 8.11 6.68 -3.38
CA ARG A 44 9.36 6.98 -2.68
C ARG A 44 9.22 8.19 -1.76
N ASP A 45 8.53 9.23 -2.21
CA ASP A 45 8.18 10.40 -1.40
C ASP A 45 7.39 9.99 -0.15
N VAL A 46 6.32 9.19 -0.30
CA VAL A 46 5.54 8.69 0.85
C VAL A 46 6.36 7.77 1.75
N ALA A 47 7.28 6.96 1.21
CA ALA A 47 8.17 6.14 2.02
C ALA A 47 9.10 6.98 2.90
N ILE A 48 9.65 8.08 2.39
CA ILE A 48 10.46 9.00 3.19
C ILE A 48 9.63 9.61 4.31
N LEU A 49 8.43 10.12 4.00
CA LEU A 49 7.54 10.69 5.00
C LEU A 49 7.12 9.68 6.08
N ALA A 50 6.81 8.44 5.68
CA ALA A 50 6.44 7.37 6.59
C ALA A 50 7.60 6.96 7.50
N VAL A 51 8.81 6.78 6.95
CA VAL A 51 9.99 6.42 7.73
C VAL A 51 10.38 7.57 8.66
N LYS A 52 10.32 8.83 8.20
CA LYS A 52 10.56 10.01 9.05
C LYS A 52 9.57 10.12 10.20
N THR A 53 8.29 9.85 9.94
CA THR A 53 7.26 9.82 10.98
C THR A 53 7.50 8.69 11.98
N TYR A 54 7.94 7.53 11.49
CA TYR A 54 8.34 6.41 12.33
C TYR A 54 9.57 6.75 13.21
N GLN A 55 10.59 7.41 12.63
CA GLN A 55 11.76 7.91 13.36
C GLN A 55 11.39 8.84 14.51
N ALA A 56 10.42 9.74 14.34
CA ALA A 56 9.99 10.64 15.41
C ALA A 56 9.41 9.91 16.64
N SER A 57 9.00 8.65 16.49
CA SER A 57 8.51 7.81 17.59
C SER A 57 9.57 6.85 18.15
N HIS A 58 10.81 6.91 17.66
CA HIS A 58 11.92 6.03 18.04
C HIS A 58 13.20 6.83 18.31
N ASN A 59 13.79 6.65 19.49
CA ASN A 59 15.00 7.37 19.87
C ASN A 59 16.28 6.76 19.26
N ASP A 60 16.27 5.46 18.98
CA ASP A 60 17.46 4.75 18.48
C ASP A 60 17.72 5.02 17.00
N PRO A 61 19.00 5.14 16.57
CA PRO A 61 19.33 5.28 15.16
C PRO A 61 18.88 4.05 14.34
N LEU A 62 18.29 4.29 13.16
CA LEU A 62 17.64 3.22 12.40
C LEU A 62 18.60 2.35 11.59
N THR A 63 18.36 1.05 11.60
CA THR A 63 18.85 0.13 10.56
C THR A 63 17.77 -0.11 9.52
N ILE A 64 18.05 0.19 8.25
CA ILE A 64 17.10 0.05 7.13
C ILE A 64 17.63 -0.94 6.11
N LEU A 65 16.79 -1.90 5.68
CA LEU A 65 17.12 -2.84 4.62
C LEU A 65 16.25 -2.61 3.39
N LEU A 66 16.89 -2.61 2.23
CA LEU A 66 16.26 -2.46 0.92
C LEU A 66 16.65 -3.67 0.06
N PRO A 67 15.91 -4.79 0.14
CA PRO A 67 16.30 -6.04 -0.53
C PRO A 67 16.30 -6.00 -2.06
N LEU A 68 15.60 -5.03 -2.64
CA LEU A 68 15.33 -4.87 -4.08
C LEU A 68 15.54 -3.41 -4.47
N ALA A 69 16.80 -2.99 -4.57
CA ALA A 69 17.17 -1.59 -4.61
C ALA A 69 17.31 -1.01 -6.03
N ALA A 70 17.45 -1.84 -7.06
CA ALA A 70 17.62 -1.43 -8.47
C ALA A 70 18.69 -0.33 -8.65
N THR A 71 18.30 0.90 -9.00
CA THR A 71 19.26 2.03 -9.15
C THR A 71 19.79 2.58 -7.83
N GLY A 72 19.21 2.15 -6.70
CA GLY A 72 19.53 2.61 -5.36
C GLY A 72 18.80 3.88 -4.93
N VAL A 73 17.94 4.45 -5.79
CA VAL A 73 17.24 5.73 -5.54
C VAL A 73 16.61 5.82 -4.16
N ARG A 74 15.95 4.76 -3.70
CA ARG A 74 15.26 4.77 -2.40
C ARG A 74 16.25 4.87 -1.23
N GLY A 75 17.34 4.11 -1.27
CA GLY A 75 18.36 4.14 -0.21
C GLY A 75 19.18 5.43 -0.20
N ILE A 76 19.51 5.94 -1.39
CA ILE A 76 20.18 7.24 -1.55
C ILE A 76 19.31 8.35 -0.96
N ARG A 77 18.02 8.40 -1.33
CA ARG A 77 17.08 9.38 -0.79
C ARG A 77 16.88 9.21 0.71
N PHE A 78 16.83 7.99 1.23
CA PHE A 78 16.77 7.76 2.69
C PHE A 78 17.99 8.34 3.40
N GLN A 79 19.20 8.17 2.87
CA GLN A 79 20.39 8.75 3.50
C GLN A 79 20.41 10.30 3.43
N LEU A 80 19.91 10.87 2.34
CA LEU A 80 19.94 12.32 2.12
C LEU A 80 18.80 13.07 2.82
N GLU A 81 17.63 12.43 2.97
CA GLU A 81 16.39 13.10 3.38
C GLU A 81 15.89 12.67 4.78
N LEU A 82 16.51 11.66 5.39
CA LEU A 82 16.23 11.23 6.77
C LEU A 82 17.41 11.54 7.70
N THR A 83 17.14 11.58 9.00
CA THR A 83 18.14 11.80 10.05
C THR A 83 18.25 10.57 10.96
N ASN A 84 19.21 10.55 11.89
CA ASN A 84 19.33 9.48 12.89
C ASN A 84 19.33 8.05 12.30
N ILE A 85 20.21 7.80 11.33
CA ILE A 85 20.37 6.49 10.68
C ILE A 85 21.65 5.85 11.23
N HIS A 86 21.54 4.60 11.68
CA HIS A 86 22.71 3.77 11.99
C HIS A 86 23.36 3.23 10.70
N ARG A 87 22.55 2.61 9.84
CA ARG A 87 22.99 2.05 8.56
C ARG A 87 21.82 1.78 7.61
N ILE A 88 22.08 1.90 6.31
CA ILE A 88 21.17 1.50 5.23
C ILE A 88 21.89 0.45 4.39
N ILE A 89 21.24 -0.69 4.16
CA ILE A 89 21.84 -1.75 3.34
C ILE A 89 20.94 -2.01 2.12
N LEU A 90 21.50 -1.75 0.94
CA LEU A 90 20.87 -1.90 -0.35
C LEU A 90 21.29 -3.24 -0.95
N ASN A 91 20.34 -3.97 -1.50
CA ASN A 91 20.61 -5.22 -2.17
C ASN A 91 19.91 -5.26 -3.53
N ASP A 92 20.57 -5.87 -4.51
CA ASP A 92 19.93 -6.29 -5.74
C ASP A 92 20.58 -7.56 -6.27
N VAL A 93 19.81 -8.42 -6.95
CA VAL A 93 20.33 -9.65 -7.53
C VAL A 93 21.11 -9.37 -8.83
N SER A 94 20.78 -8.28 -9.53
CA SER A 94 21.46 -7.90 -10.77
C SER A 94 22.82 -7.26 -10.49
N LEU A 95 23.88 -7.82 -11.08
CA LEU A 95 25.21 -7.23 -11.02
C LEU A 95 25.24 -5.83 -11.67
N GLN A 96 24.46 -5.62 -12.74
CA GLN A 96 24.34 -4.31 -13.38
C GLN A 96 23.69 -3.28 -12.45
N ALA A 97 22.65 -3.70 -11.70
CA ALA A 97 22.02 -2.86 -10.69
C ALA A 97 23.02 -2.53 -9.56
N TYR A 98 23.76 -3.53 -9.08
CA TYR A 98 24.81 -3.33 -8.08
C TYR A 98 25.87 -2.31 -8.52
N THR A 99 26.41 -2.46 -9.73
CA THR A 99 27.40 -1.52 -10.28
C THR A 99 26.82 -0.11 -10.46
N LEU A 100 25.56 0.00 -10.90
CA LEU A 100 24.89 1.29 -11.03
C LEU A 100 24.59 1.95 -9.67
N MET A 101 24.21 1.17 -8.66
CA MET A 101 24.06 1.65 -7.28
C MET A 101 25.37 2.22 -6.75
N GLU A 102 26.48 1.50 -6.91
CA GLU A 102 27.80 1.99 -6.49
C GLU A 102 28.19 3.31 -7.18
N HIS A 103 27.90 3.42 -8.48
CA HIS A 103 28.11 4.66 -9.22
C HIS A 103 27.23 5.81 -8.69
N ASN A 104 25.94 5.56 -8.46
CA ASN A 104 25.01 6.56 -7.95
C ASN A 104 25.34 6.99 -6.52
N LEU A 105 25.84 6.09 -5.66
CA LEU A 105 26.31 6.45 -4.31
C LEU A 105 27.48 7.41 -4.37
N ARG A 106 28.47 7.13 -5.24
CA ARG A 106 29.61 8.02 -5.47
C ARG A 106 29.19 9.38 -6.02
N LEU A 107 28.20 9.41 -6.92
CA LEU A 107 27.66 10.64 -7.49
C LEU A 107 27.05 11.57 -6.43
N ASN A 108 26.50 11.00 -5.34
CA ASN A 108 25.94 11.78 -4.21
C ASN A 108 26.94 11.94 -3.05
N HIS A 109 28.21 11.58 -3.23
CA HIS A 109 29.23 11.60 -2.18
C HIS A 109 28.85 10.83 -0.91
N LEU A 110 28.06 9.77 -1.05
CA LEU A 110 27.58 8.97 0.08
C LEU A 110 28.57 7.84 0.41
N SER A 111 29.03 7.80 1.65
CA SER A 111 29.87 6.73 2.21
C SER A 111 29.63 6.56 3.72
N GLY A 112 30.08 5.44 4.30
CA GLY A 112 30.13 5.21 5.76
C GLY A 112 28.84 4.67 6.41
N LEU A 113 27.66 5.17 6.04
CA LEU A 113 26.38 4.72 6.58
C LEU A 113 25.60 3.77 5.65
N ILE A 114 26.10 3.59 4.43
CA ILE A 114 25.39 2.88 3.37
C ILE A 114 26.24 1.75 2.82
N GLU A 115 25.66 0.56 2.80
CA GLU A 115 26.27 -0.66 2.31
C GLU A 115 25.48 -1.17 1.10
N ILE A 116 26.17 -1.76 0.14
CA ILE A 116 25.56 -2.41 -1.03
C ILE A 116 25.90 -3.90 -1.02
N GLN A 117 24.95 -4.75 -1.41
CA GLN A 117 25.14 -6.17 -1.60
C GLN A 117 24.59 -6.61 -2.95
N ASN A 118 25.22 -7.62 -3.56
CA ASN A 118 24.72 -8.28 -4.75
C ASN A 118 24.37 -9.73 -4.41
N THR A 119 23.15 -9.98 -3.97
CA THR A 119 22.67 -11.32 -3.67
C THR A 119 21.16 -11.44 -3.88
N ASP A 120 20.66 -12.67 -3.84
CA ASP A 120 19.23 -12.91 -3.83
C ASP A 120 18.58 -12.29 -2.58
N ALA A 121 17.42 -11.66 -2.74
CA ALA A 121 16.76 -10.92 -1.67
C ALA A 121 16.33 -11.79 -0.48
N ILE A 122 16.01 -13.08 -0.69
CA ILE A 122 15.71 -14.00 0.41
C ILE A 122 17.00 -14.32 1.18
N VAL A 123 18.08 -14.64 0.47
CA VAL A 123 19.40 -14.87 1.10
C VAL A 123 19.83 -13.63 1.89
N PHE A 124 19.71 -12.44 1.30
CA PHE A 124 19.97 -11.16 1.93
C PHE A 124 19.22 -11.00 3.26
N LEU A 125 17.88 -11.12 3.24
CA LEU A 125 17.03 -10.95 4.42
C LEU A 125 17.39 -11.96 5.52
N ASN A 126 17.67 -13.22 5.15
CA ASN A 126 17.99 -14.26 6.11
C ASN A 126 19.29 -13.98 6.89
N LYS A 127 20.25 -13.23 6.33
CA LYS A 127 21.46 -12.80 7.04
C LYS A 127 21.15 -11.95 8.28
N PHE A 128 20.02 -11.25 8.30
CA PHE A 128 19.61 -10.35 9.38
C PHE A 128 18.58 -10.97 10.33
N ALA A 129 18.25 -12.26 10.17
CA ALA A 129 17.25 -12.93 11.01
C ALA A 129 17.70 -13.15 12.47
N LYS A 130 19.02 -13.13 12.71
CA LYS A 130 19.62 -13.35 14.04
C LYS A 130 19.32 -12.18 14.98
N ARG A 131 19.05 -12.49 16.25
CA ARG A 131 18.88 -11.49 17.32
C ARG A 131 20.09 -10.55 17.37
N GLY A 132 19.84 -9.25 17.45
CA GLY A 132 20.86 -8.20 17.46
C GLY A 132 21.26 -7.66 16.07
N GLN A 133 20.89 -8.35 14.98
CA GLN A 133 21.19 -7.90 13.61
C GLN A 133 19.96 -7.37 12.85
N ARG A 134 18.77 -7.58 13.43
CA ARG A 134 17.49 -7.23 12.83
C ARG A 134 17.34 -5.73 12.58
N ALA A 135 16.66 -5.42 11.51
CA ALA A 135 16.40 -4.07 11.06
C ALA A 135 15.19 -3.44 11.75
N ASP A 136 15.18 -2.11 11.77
CA ASP A 136 14.04 -1.30 12.18
C ASP A 136 13.03 -1.16 11.05
N VAL A 137 13.51 -1.04 9.81
CA VAL A 137 12.68 -0.83 8.63
C VAL A 137 13.11 -1.78 7.51
N ILE A 138 12.15 -2.43 6.87
CA ILE A 138 12.38 -3.18 5.63
C ILE A 138 11.36 -2.73 4.59
N ASP A 139 11.86 -2.31 3.42
CA ASP A 139 11.03 -1.92 2.27
C ASP A 139 11.11 -2.96 1.16
N ILE A 140 10.02 -3.70 0.94
CA ILE A 140 9.86 -4.72 -0.08
C ILE A 140 9.11 -4.12 -1.27
N ASP A 141 9.85 -3.81 -2.35
CA ASP A 141 9.34 -3.14 -3.54
C ASP A 141 9.65 -3.93 -4.84
N PRO A 142 9.01 -5.09 -5.07
CA PRO A 142 9.30 -5.95 -6.21
C PRO A 142 8.49 -5.61 -7.46
N PHE A 143 8.91 -6.22 -8.57
CA PHE A 143 7.99 -6.46 -9.69
C PHE A 143 6.97 -7.53 -9.33
N GLY A 144 5.69 -7.17 -9.41
CA GLY A 144 4.56 -8.00 -9.03
C GLY A 144 4.36 -8.08 -7.52
N SER A 145 4.44 -9.30 -6.99
CA SER A 145 3.96 -9.63 -5.64
C SER A 145 5.08 -9.58 -4.59
N PRO A 146 4.84 -8.96 -3.41
CA PRO A 146 5.78 -8.98 -2.29
C PRO A 146 5.77 -10.27 -1.48
N THR A 147 4.76 -11.12 -1.68
CA THR A 147 4.42 -12.27 -0.82
C THR A 147 5.58 -13.25 -0.60
N ARG A 148 6.40 -13.50 -1.63
CA ARG A 148 7.57 -14.39 -1.55
C ARG A 148 8.66 -13.93 -0.58
N PHE A 149 8.68 -12.64 -0.21
CA PHE A 149 9.70 -12.05 0.66
C PHE A 149 9.22 -11.84 2.10
N ILE A 150 7.91 -11.91 2.33
CA ILE A 150 7.27 -11.56 3.61
C ILE A 150 7.85 -12.37 4.77
N ASP A 151 7.98 -13.69 4.61
CA ASP A 151 8.49 -14.60 5.64
C ASP A 151 9.88 -14.21 6.14
N SER A 152 10.82 -14.01 5.20
CA SER A 152 12.19 -13.62 5.53
C SER A 152 12.27 -12.19 6.04
N ALA A 153 11.42 -11.28 5.56
CA ALA A 153 11.36 -9.91 6.06
C ALA A 153 10.88 -9.84 7.52
N ILE A 154 9.85 -10.60 7.89
CA ILE A 154 9.35 -10.68 9.28
C ILE A 154 10.46 -11.13 10.22
N ARG A 155 11.23 -12.17 9.84
CA ARG A 155 12.33 -12.69 10.65
C ARG A 155 13.50 -11.71 10.78
N ALA A 156 13.72 -10.88 9.75
CA ALA A 156 14.77 -9.86 9.69
C ALA A 156 14.39 -8.53 10.38
N LEU A 157 13.13 -8.33 10.76
CA LEU A 157 12.66 -7.12 11.45
C LEU A 157 12.69 -7.27 12.97
N LYS A 158 12.89 -6.15 13.68
CA LYS A 158 12.69 -6.08 15.13
C LYS A 158 11.25 -6.46 15.47
N MET A 159 11.06 -7.53 16.22
CA MET A 159 9.73 -8.14 16.41
C MET A 159 8.71 -7.27 17.18
N LYS A 160 9.17 -6.23 17.89
CA LYS A 160 8.29 -5.38 18.73
C LYS A 160 7.90 -4.04 18.08
N THR A 161 8.72 -3.55 17.16
CA THR A 161 8.62 -2.19 16.62
C THR A 161 8.90 -2.13 15.13
N GLY A 162 9.33 -3.22 14.51
CA GLY A 162 9.79 -3.23 13.12
C GLY A 162 8.70 -2.74 12.17
N LEU A 163 9.07 -1.80 11.31
CA LEU A 163 8.24 -1.27 10.24
C LEU A 163 8.47 -2.09 8.98
N ILE A 164 7.42 -2.78 8.53
CA ILE A 164 7.39 -3.44 7.24
C ILE A 164 6.67 -2.56 6.22
N CYS A 165 7.31 -2.34 5.08
CA CYS A 165 6.74 -1.62 3.95
C CYS A 165 6.62 -2.58 2.76
N LEU A 166 5.43 -2.77 2.22
CA LEU A 166 5.19 -3.66 1.09
C LEU A 166 4.57 -2.89 -0.08
N THR A 167 5.18 -2.96 -1.26
CA THR A 167 4.53 -2.59 -2.52
C THR A 167 4.05 -3.86 -3.23
N ALA A 168 2.84 -3.85 -3.79
CA ALA A 168 2.42 -4.84 -4.77
C ALA A 168 1.97 -4.15 -6.06
N THR A 169 2.51 -4.61 -7.20
CA THR A 169 2.21 -4.06 -8.53
C THR A 169 1.40 -5.04 -9.39
N ASP A 170 1.20 -6.29 -8.95
CA ASP A 170 0.35 -7.28 -9.64
C ASP A 170 -1.14 -7.11 -9.31
N MET A 171 -1.68 -5.97 -9.73
CA MET A 171 -3.09 -5.61 -9.54
C MET A 171 -4.06 -6.56 -10.26
N ALA A 172 -3.66 -7.18 -11.37
CA ALA A 172 -4.54 -8.09 -12.11
C ALA A 172 -5.01 -9.30 -11.26
N PRO A 173 -4.13 -10.05 -10.58
CA PRO A 173 -4.55 -11.01 -9.54
C PRO A 173 -5.42 -10.37 -8.45
N LEU A 174 -4.93 -9.32 -7.79
CA LEU A 174 -5.56 -8.73 -6.61
C LEU A 174 -6.96 -8.14 -6.88
N CYS A 175 -7.20 -7.64 -8.10
CA CYS A 175 -8.48 -7.08 -8.52
C CYS A 175 -9.40 -8.09 -9.23
N GLY A 176 -9.07 -9.38 -9.17
CA GLY A 176 -9.95 -10.46 -9.63
C GLY A 176 -9.94 -10.74 -11.13
N VAL A 177 -8.94 -10.27 -11.87
CA VAL A 177 -8.74 -10.68 -13.28
C VAL A 177 -8.24 -12.12 -13.35
N THR A 178 -7.37 -12.52 -12.42
CA THR A 178 -6.86 -13.90 -12.32
C THR A 178 -7.01 -14.45 -10.88
N PRO A 179 -8.24 -14.84 -10.47
CA PRO A 179 -8.53 -15.24 -9.09
C PRO A 179 -7.65 -16.38 -8.55
N ALA A 180 -7.36 -17.38 -9.39
CA ALA A 180 -6.48 -18.49 -9.00
C ALA A 180 -5.04 -18.03 -8.68
N ALA A 181 -4.52 -17.02 -9.40
CA ALA A 181 -3.21 -16.46 -9.10
C ALA A 181 -3.22 -15.67 -7.79
N CYS A 182 -4.31 -14.95 -7.50
CA CYS A 182 -4.48 -14.26 -6.23
C CYS A 182 -4.53 -15.25 -5.07
N LEU A 183 -5.29 -16.33 -5.18
CA LEU A 183 -5.36 -17.36 -4.15
C LEU A 183 -3.98 -17.97 -3.86
N ARG A 184 -3.22 -18.33 -4.89
CA ARG A 184 -1.87 -18.90 -4.72
C ARG A 184 -0.88 -17.94 -4.05
N LYS A 185 -0.96 -16.64 -4.33
CA LYS A 185 0.00 -15.64 -3.85
C LYS A 185 -0.39 -15.07 -2.48
N TYR A 186 -1.68 -14.76 -2.29
CA TYR A 186 -2.18 -13.98 -1.15
C TYR A 186 -3.04 -14.79 -0.18
N GLY A 187 -3.37 -16.04 -0.50
CA GLY A 187 -4.18 -16.91 0.36
C GLY A 187 -5.65 -16.51 0.47
N GLY A 188 -6.13 -15.60 -0.38
CA GLY A 188 -7.53 -15.14 -0.38
C GLY A 188 -8.11 -15.00 -1.78
N LYS A 189 -9.42 -15.24 -1.89
CA LYS A 189 -10.20 -15.06 -3.12
C LYS A 189 -10.46 -13.56 -3.35
N PRO A 190 -10.12 -13.01 -4.54
CA PRO A 190 -10.49 -11.65 -4.91
C PRO A 190 -11.89 -11.62 -5.53
N LEU A 191 -12.47 -10.42 -5.63
CA LEU A 191 -13.65 -10.17 -6.46
C LEU A 191 -13.40 -8.98 -7.39
N ARG A 192 -13.97 -9.07 -8.61
CA ARG A 192 -13.92 -7.99 -9.59
C ARG A 192 -15.07 -7.00 -9.36
N THR A 193 -14.97 -6.23 -8.29
CA THR A 193 -15.97 -5.22 -7.89
C THR A 193 -15.48 -3.79 -8.15
N GLU A 194 -16.36 -2.80 -7.95
CA GLU A 194 -15.98 -1.38 -7.98
C GLU A 194 -14.94 -1.00 -6.91
N TYR A 195 -14.89 -1.78 -5.82
CA TYR A 195 -13.99 -1.62 -4.68
C TYR A 195 -12.81 -2.60 -4.66
N CYS A 196 -12.45 -3.14 -5.83
CA CYS A 196 -11.38 -4.13 -5.97
C CYS A 196 -10.00 -3.61 -5.52
N HIS A 197 -9.76 -2.29 -5.58
CA HIS A 197 -8.51 -1.68 -5.09
C HIS A 197 -8.41 -1.74 -3.56
N GLU A 198 -9.53 -1.60 -2.84
CA GLU A 198 -9.55 -1.80 -1.38
C GLU A 198 -9.38 -3.29 -1.03
N LEU A 199 -10.04 -4.19 -1.79
CA LEU A 199 -9.83 -5.63 -1.64
C LEU A 199 -8.37 -6.01 -1.83
N ALA A 200 -7.69 -5.41 -2.81
CA ALA A 200 -6.28 -5.65 -3.08
C ALA A 200 -5.40 -5.38 -1.85
N VAL A 201 -5.59 -4.22 -1.20
CA VAL A 201 -4.88 -3.88 0.04
C VAL A 201 -5.16 -4.89 1.15
N ARG A 202 -6.44 -5.23 1.35
CA ARG A 202 -6.88 -6.15 2.41
C ARG A 202 -6.40 -7.59 2.20
N LEU A 203 -6.26 -8.04 0.95
CA LEU A 203 -5.69 -9.33 0.57
C LEU A 203 -4.17 -9.37 0.76
N CYS A 204 -3.48 -8.27 0.47
CA CYS A 204 -2.05 -8.13 0.77
C CYS A 204 -1.79 -8.22 2.29
N LEU A 205 -2.64 -7.55 3.08
CA LEU A 205 -2.61 -7.64 4.54
C LEU A 205 -2.88 -9.06 5.05
N ASN A 206 -3.81 -9.82 4.45
CA ASN A 206 -4.02 -11.23 4.79
C ASN A 206 -2.74 -12.05 4.64
N ALA A 207 -2.03 -11.90 3.52
CA ALA A 207 -0.76 -12.62 3.30
C ALA A 207 0.31 -12.24 4.35
N LEU A 208 0.39 -10.96 4.72
CA LEU A 208 1.29 -10.47 5.76
C LEU A 208 0.94 -11.05 7.14
N ILE A 209 -0.32 -10.92 7.55
CA ILE A 209 -0.84 -11.33 8.86
C ILE A 209 -0.69 -12.83 9.06
N THR A 210 -1.16 -13.64 8.10
CA THR A 210 -1.11 -15.10 8.20
C THR A 210 0.33 -15.64 8.21
N THR A 211 1.28 -14.92 7.60
CA THR A 211 2.70 -15.28 7.67
C THR A 211 3.31 -14.87 9.01
N ALA A 212 3.01 -13.66 9.50
CA ALA A 212 3.51 -13.16 10.79
C ALA A 212 3.01 -13.96 11.98
N ALA A 213 1.76 -14.43 11.93
CA ALA A 213 1.17 -15.22 13.01
C ALA A 213 1.91 -16.53 13.29
N LYS A 214 2.55 -17.14 12.28
CA LYS A 214 3.40 -18.34 12.45
C LYS A 214 4.60 -18.11 13.37
N TYR A 215 4.97 -16.85 13.58
CA TYR A 215 6.05 -16.40 14.44
C TYR A 215 5.53 -15.73 15.72
N GLU A 216 4.25 -15.87 16.04
CA GLU A 216 3.59 -15.20 17.18
C GLU A 216 3.73 -13.66 17.11
N ILE A 217 3.58 -13.11 15.91
CA ILE A 217 3.67 -11.67 15.66
C ILE A 217 2.33 -11.16 15.13
N GLY A 218 1.73 -10.22 15.85
CA GLY A 218 0.62 -9.41 15.39
C GLY A 218 1.08 -8.31 14.44
N ILE A 219 0.16 -7.79 13.64
CA ILE A 219 0.43 -6.76 12.63
C ILE A 219 -0.55 -5.61 12.81
N THR A 220 -0.03 -4.39 12.89
CA THR A 220 -0.84 -3.17 12.94
C THR A 220 -0.62 -2.36 11.68
N PRO A 221 -1.57 -2.33 10.74
CA PRO A 221 -1.52 -1.42 9.60
C PRO A 221 -1.55 0.03 10.08
N ILE A 222 -0.62 0.86 9.61
CA ILE A 222 -0.53 2.28 10.02
C ILE A 222 -0.82 3.24 8.87
N LEU A 223 -0.53 2.84 7.64
CA LEU A 223 -0.86 3.58 6.42
C LEU A 223 -0.92 2.58 5.28
N CYS A 224 -2.06 2.49 4.60
CA CYS A 224 -2.17 1.70 3.38
C CYS A 224 -2.78 2.57 2.28
N TYR A 225 -2.48 2.31 1.02
CA TYR A 225 -3.18 3.00 -0.07
C TYR A 225 -3.10 2.23 -1.38
N SER A 226 -4.01 2.55 -2.30
CA SER A 226 -3.91 2.19 -3.71
C SER A 226 -3.83 3.45 -4.54
N ILE A 227 -2.84 3.52 -5.42
CA ILE A 227 -2.69 4.66 -6.33
C ILE A 227 -2.02 4.23 -7.63
N ASP A 228 -2.46 4.82 -8.74
CA ASP A 228 -2.05 4.40 -10.09
C ASP A 228 -2.27 2.90 -10.31
N HIS A 229 -1.19 2.11 -10.42
CA HIS A 229 -1.24 0.67 -10.67
C HIS A 229 -0.53 -0.16 -9.59
N TYR A 230 -0.50 0.34 -8.35
CA TYR A 230 0.07 -0.38 -7.23
C TYR A 230 -0.70 -0.13 -5.93
N ILE A 231 -0.53 -1.06 -5.00
CA ILE A 231 -0.91 -0.88 -3.60
C ILE A 231 0.34 -0.75 -2.73
N ARG A 232 0.18 -0.07 -1.60
CA ARG A 232 1.22 0.11 -0.60
C ARG A 232 0.66 -0.20 0.78
N VAL A 233 1.44 -0.90 1.59
CA VAL A 233 1.14 -1.24 2.98
C VAL A 233 2.33 -0.85 3.84
N TYR A 234 2.09 -0.05 4.88
CA TYR A 234 3.00 0.19 5.99
C TYR A 234 2.36 -0.41 7.24
N ALA A 235 3.08 -1.27 7.93
CA ALA A 235 2.60 -1.91 9.15
C ALA A 235 3.70 -2.12 10.19
N LEU A 236 3.31 -2.10 11.46
CA LEU A 236 4.19 -2.38 12.59
C LEU A 236 4.02 -3.82 13.07
N LEU A 237 5.15 -4.47 13.37
CA LEU A 237 5.17 -5.78 14.00
C LEU A 237 4.94 -5.65 15.50
N GLN A 238 4.16 -6.58 16.06
CA GLN A 238 3.87 -6.64 17.49
C GLN A 238 4.03 -8.07 18.03
N SER A 239 5.19 -8.35 18.63
CA SER A 239 5.48 -9.66 19.23
C SER A 239 4.51 -10.03 20.35
N GLY A 240 4.05 -11.29 20.33
CA GLY A 240 3.24 -11.96 21.34
C GLY A 240 2.09 -12.75 20.71
N ALA A 241 1.91 -14.00 21.15
CA ALA A 241 0.84 -14.90 20.66
C ALA A 241 -0.55 -14.25 20.74
N LEU A 242 -0.89 -13.62 21.88
CA LEU A 242 -2.17 -12.92 22.05
C LEU A 242 -2.38 -11.79 21.02
N LYS A 243 -1.31 -11.12 20.59
CA LYS A 243 -1.40 -10.07 19.56
C LYS A 243 -1.58 -10.67 18.17
N ALA A 244 -0.92 -11.80 17.90
CA ALA A 244 -1.12 -12.57 16.68
C ALA A 244 -2.58 -13.06 16.60
N ASP A 245 -3.11 -13.63 17.68
CA ASP A 245 -4.49 -14.10 17.78
C ASP A 245 -5.49 -12.97 17.55
N ALA A 246 -5.30 -11.82 18.21
CA ALA A 246 -6.15 -10.64 18.02
C ALA A 246 -6.12 -10.15 16.57
N THR A 247 -4.96 -10.18 15.91
CA THR A 247 -4.84 -9.79 14.49
C THR A 247 -5.54 -10.81 13.58
N LEU A 248 -5.41 -12.11 13.86
CA LEU A 248 -6.08 -13.16 13.08
C LEU A 248 -7.60 -13.10 13.22
N GLN A 249 -8.12 -12.73 14.39
CA GLN A 249 -9.55 -12.57 14.64
C GLN A 249 -10.20 -11.45 13.82
N GLU A 250 -9.42 -10.52 13.27
CA GLU A 250 -9.89 -9.45 12.38
C GLU A 250 -9.86 -9.83 10.89
N LEU A 251 -9.42 -11.05 10.55
CA LEU A 251 -9.60 -11.59 9.21
C LEU A 251 -11.05 -12.04 9.00
N GLY A 252 -11.52 -11.91 7.77
CA GLY A 252 -12.84 -12.40 7.38
C GLY A 252 -13.11 -12.21 5.90
N TYR A 253 -14.37 -12.05 5.55
CA TYR A 253 -14.87 -12.09 4.19
C TYR A 253 -15.75 -10.88 3.90
N ILE A 254 -15.72 -10.42 2.64
CA ILE A 254 -16.69 -9.48 2.11
C ILE A 254 -17.58 -10.23 1.13
N VAL A 255 -18.86 -10.31 1.42
CA VAL A 255 -19.87 -10.93 0.56
C VAL A 255 -20.45 -9.86 -0.37
N HIS A 256 -20.76 -10.26 -1.61
CA HIS A 256 -21.19 -9.36 -2.67
C HIS A 256 -22.24 -10.03 -3.58
N CYS A 257 -23.27 -9.27 -3.94
CA CYS A 257 -24.21 -9.62 -4.99
C CYS A 257 -23.89 -8.88 -6.28
N PHE A 258 -23.48 -9.58 -7.34
CA PHE A 258 -23.20 -8.96 -8.64
C PHE A 258 -24.43 -8.40 -9.37
N LYS A 259 -25.65 -8.77 -8.95
CA LYS A 259 -26.89 -8.29 -9.56
C LYS A 259 -27.32 -6.92 -9.03
N CYS A 260 -27.36 -6.75 -7.71
CA CYS A 260 -27.86 -5.52 -7.07
C CYS A 260 -26.78 -4.70 -6.35
N ASP A 261 -25.54 -5.18 -6.33
CA ASP A 261 -24.40 -4.59 -5.59
C ASP A 261 -24.56 -4.55 -4.06
N TYR A 262 -25.48 -5.37 -3.51
CA TYR A 262 -25.53 -5.68 -2.07
C TYR A 262 -24.16 -6.20 -1.62
N ARG A 263 -23.77 -5.82 -0.41
CA ARG A 263 -22.56 -6.33 0.22
C ARG A 263 -22.62 -6.23 1.73
N SER A 264 -21.90 -7.12 2.37
CA SER A 264 -21.73 -7.16 3.82
C SER A 264 -20.40 -7.83 4.15
N SER A 265 -19.92 -7.64 5.37
CA SER A 265 -18.73 -8.30 5.89
C SER A 265 -19.11 -9.36 6.91
N THR A 266 -18.39 -10.47 6.93
CA THR A 266 -18.58 -11.54 7.92
C THR A 266 -17.24 -12.15 8.32
N LYS A 267 -17.10 -12.57 9.58
CA LYS A 267 -15.98 -13.41 10.04
C LYS A 267 -16.26 -14.90 9.84
N ASN A 268 -17.52 -15.28 9.59
CA ASN A 268 -17.94 -16.65 9.36
C ASN A 268 -18.73 -16.74 8.05
N LEU A 269 -18.17 -17.40 7.03
CA LEU A 269 -18.84 -17.54 5.74
C LEU A 269 -20.00 -18.54 5.81
N LEU A 270 -19.93 -19.54 6.70
CA LEU A 270 -20.96 -20.58 6.84
C LEU A 270 -22.24 -20.05 7.49
N SER A 271 -22.17 -18.93 8.23
CA SER A 271 -23.35 -18.32 8.84
C SER A 271 -24.17 -17.48 7.87
N LEU A 272 -23.71 -17.31 6.62
CA LEU A 272 -24.41 -16.54 5.61
C LEU A 272 -25.18 -17.44 4.66
N GLY A 273 -26.43 -17.08 4.37
CA GLY A 273 -27.21 -17.75 3.33
C GLY A 273 -26.58 -17.55 1.95
N SER A 274 -26.83 -18.48 1.03
CA SER A 274 -26.30 -18.41 -0.33
C SER A 274 -26.95 -17.32 -1.19
N ASN A 275 -28.09 -16.78 -0.76
CA ASN A 275 -28.91 -15.86 -1.52
C ASN A 275 -28.85 -14.44 -0.96
N CYS A 276 -28.84 -13.46 -1.86
CA CYS A 276 -28.83 -12.05 -1.54
C CYS A 276 -30.14 -11.64 -0.85
N PRO A 277 -30.08 -10.95 0.31
CA PRO A 277 -31.28 -10.51 1.02
C PRO A 277 -32.09 -9.50 0.21
N ASP A 278 -31.46 -8.72 -0.67
CA ASP A 278 -32.13 -7.66 -1.41
C ASP A 278 -32.81 -8.15 -2.71
N CYS A 279 -32.30 -9.21 -3.34
CA CYS A 279 -32.77 -9.62 -4.68
C CYS A 279 -32.84 -11.14 -4.92
N GLY A 280 -32.56 -11.96 -3.90
CA GLY A 280 -32.65 -13.43 -3.95
C GLY A 280 -31.62 -14.14 -4.82
N THR A 281 -30.73 -13.40 -5.52
CA THR A 281 -29.71 -13.99 -6.40
C THR A 281 -28.50 -14.49 -5.60
N SER A 282 -27.76 -15.45 -6.13
CA SER A 282 -26.57 -16.01 -5.47
C SER A 282 -25.55 -14.95 -5.08
N LEU A 283 -25.06 -15.02 -3.85
CA LEU A 283 -23.96 -14.22 -3.34
C LEU A 283 -22.61 -14.86 -3.71
N ASP A 284 -21.61 -14.01 -3.93
CA ASP A 284 -20.20 -14.42 -3.98
C ASP A 284 -19.40 -13.72 -2.86
N HIS A 285 -18.16 -14.13 -2.61
CA HIS A 285 -17.34 -13.58 -1.54
C HIS A 285 -15.89 -13.32 -1.96
N ALA A 286 -15.29 -12.31 -1.34
CA ALA A 286 -13.85 -12.09 -1.28
C ALA A 286 -13.33 -12.50 0.11
N GLY A 287 -12.13 -13.08 0.16
CA GLY A 287 -11.43 -13.39 1.40
C GLY A 287 -10.82 -14.79 1.47
N PRO A 288 -10.19 -15.18 2.59
CA PRO A 288 -10.01 -14.33 3.77
C PRO A 288 -9.18 -13.08 3.46
N LEU A 289 -9.57 -11.96 4.08
CA LEU A 289 -8.97 -10.65 3.93
C LEU A 289 -9.06 -9.87 5.24
N TRP A 290 -8.25 -8.82 5.38
CA TRP A 290 -8.28 -7.95 6.55
C TRP A 290 -9.56 -7.11 6.62
N LEU A 291 -10.35 -7.24 7.70
CA LEU A 291 -11.55 -6.42 7.94
C LEU A 291 -11.30 -5.21 8.85
N GLY A 292 -10.16 -5.16 9.55
CA GLY A 292 -9.85 -4.05 10.43
C GLY A 292 -9.49 -2.73 9.70
N ALA A 293 -9.03 -1.77 10.50
CA ALA A 293 -8.60 -0.45 10.02
C ALA A 293 -7.38 -0.55 9.09
N LEU A 294 -7.34 0.30 8.07
CA LEU A 294 -6.21 0.39 7.12
C LEU A 294 -5.20 1.48 7.50
N TYR A 295 -5.55 2.31 8.48
CA TYR A 295 -4.83 3.54 8.80
C TYR A 295 -4.81 3.75 10.31
N ASP A 296 -3.68 4.24 10.81
CA ASP A 296 -3.58 4.91 12.10
C ASP A 296 -3.72 6.42 11.82
N THR A 297 -4.81 7.03 12.32
CA THR A 297 -5.13 8.43 12.02
C THR A 297 -4.05 9.37 12.53
N ALA A 298 -3.55 9.16 13.75
CA ALA A 298 -2.50 9.98 14.33
C ALA A 298 -1.18 9.87 13.55
N PHE A 299 -0.85 8.68 13.04
CA PHE A 299 0.29 8.48 12.14
C PHE A 299 0.08 9.23 10.81
N CYS A 300 -1.10 9.10 10.20
CA CYS A 300 -1.42 9.77 8.94
C CYS A 300 -1.40 11.30 9.05
N GLU A 301 -1.86 11.86 10.17
CA GLU A 301 -1.76 13.31 10.47
C GLU A 301 -0.30 13.76 10.58
N ARG A 302 0.56 12.99 11.25
CA ARG A 302 2.00 13.28 11.32
C ARG A 302 2.65 13.20 9.94
N VAL A 303 2.34 12.20 9.12
CA VAL A 303 2.82 12.11 7.73
C VAL A 303 2.37 13.33 6.92
N LEU A 304 1.14 13.80 7.12
CA LEU A 304 0.62 15.01 6.48
C LEU A 304 1.38 16.28 6.93
N SER A 305 1.72 16.38 8.21
CA SER A 305 2.55 17.45 8.77
C SER A 305 3.96 17.45 8.18
N GLU A 306 4.62 16.28 8.13
CA GLU A 306 5.94 16.12 7.50
C GLU A 306 5.92 16.53 6.02
N ASN A 307 4.87 16.15 5.29
CA ASN A 307 4.69 16.54 3.89
C ASN A 307 4.56 18.07 3.73
N ALA A 308 3.99 18.77 4.72
CA ALA A 308 3.91 20.22 4.70
C ALA A 308 5.28 20.90 4.88
N GLN A 309 6.20 20.25 5.58
CA GLN A 309 7.55 20.78 5.84
C GLN A 309 8.57 20.44 4.75
N MET A 310 8.38 19.34 4.01
CA MET A 310 9.29 18.94 2.93
C MET A 310 8.97 19.59 1.58
N HIS A 311 10.00 19.77 0.75
CA HIS A 311 9.89 20.24 -0.63
C HIS A 311 9.89 19.07 -1.61
N LEU A 312 8.74 18.41 -1.74
CA LEU A 312 8.56 17.25 -2.62
C LEU A 312 7.78 17.65 -3.88
N ARG A 313 8.19 17.13 -5.04
CA ARG A 313 7.47 17.38 -6.31
C ARG A 313 6.03 16.85 -6.24
N THR A 314 5.81 15.73 -5.55
CA THR A 314 4.49 15.10 -5.43
C THR A 314 3.67 15.60 -4.23
N LYS A 315 4.16 16.62 -3.49
CA LYS A 315 3.56 17.18 -2.27
C LYS A 315 2.06 17.43 -2.34
N LYS A 316 1.57 18.06 -3.42
CA LYS A 316 0.14 18.35 -3.61
C LYS A 316 -0.70 17.08 -3.76
N ARG A 317 -0.17 16.08 -4.46
CA ARG A 317 -0.83 14.80 -4.70
C ARG A 317 -0.88 13.98 -3.42
N ILE A 318 0.21 13.94 -2.66
CA ILE A 318 0.29 13.31 -1.33
C ILE A 318 -0.67 13.98 -0.36
N LYS A 319 -0.67 15.32 -0.27
CA LYS A 319 -1.59 16.08 0.59
C LYS A 319 -3.04 15.69 0.34
N LYS A 320 -3.47 15.69 -0.93
CA LYS A 320 -4.84 15.35 -1.30
C LYS A 320 -5.18 13.89 -0.96
N MET A 321 -4.26 12.96 -1.19
CA MET A 321 -4.44 11.56 -0.82
C MET A 321 -4.61 11.39 0.69
N LEU A 322 -3.71 11.98 1.48
CA LEU A 322 -3.76 11.90 2.95
C LEU A 322 -5.01 12.57 3.52
N GLN A 323 -5.47 13.68 2.96
CA GLN A 323 -6.74 14.30 3.35
C GLN A 323 -7.93 13.35 3.15
N PHE A 324 -8.03 12.69 1.99
CA PHE A 324 -9.08 11.68 1.78
C PHE A 324 -8.92 10.47 2.70
N ILE A 325 -7.69 10.04 2.99
CA ILE A 325 -7.43 8.96 3.96
C ILE A 325 -7.96 9.35 5.35
N LEU A 326 -7.66 10.56 5.82
CA LEU A 326 -8.10 11.05 7.14
C LEU A 326 -9.62 11.19 7.20
N GLU A 327 -10.25 11.70 6.14
CA GLU A 327 -11.71 11.79 6.04
C GLU A 327 -12.38 10.41 6.07
N GLU A 328 -11.78 9.39 5.44
CA GLU A 328 -12.39 8.07 5.29
C GLU A 328 -11.99 7.06 6.38
N ALA A 329 -11.05 7.40 7.26
CA ALA A 329 -10.40 6.45 8.17
C ALA A 329 -11.36 5.76 9.14
N SER A 330 -12.39 6.47 9.62
CA SER A 330 -13.43 5.95 10.50
C SER A 330 -14.64 5.40 9.74
N GLY A 331 -14.61 5.39 8.42
CA GLY A 331 -15.72 4.94 7.60
C GLY A 331 -15.85 3.41 7.52
N PRO A 332 -17.01 2.91 7.05
CA PRO A 332 -17.24 1.48 6.89
C PRO A 332 -16.38 0.87 5.79
N LEU A 333 -16.26 -0.46 5.78
CA LEU A 333 -15.60 -1.22 4.73
C LEU A 333 -16.14 -0.90 3.34
N THR A 334 -15.26 -0.95 2.32
CA THR A 334 -15.58 -0.70 0.90
C THR A 334 -16.07 0.71 0.60
N TYR A 335 -16.33 1.00 -0.68
CA TYR A 335 -16.86 2.28 -1.14
C TYR A 335 -17.84 2.07 -2.29
N HIS A 336 -18.66 3.09 -2.56
CA HIS A 336 -19.68 3.11 -3.60
C HIS A 336 -19.22 3.97 -4.77
N ASN A 337 -19.30 3.48 -6.02
CA ASN A 337 -19.16 4.35 -7.19
C ASN A 337 -20.50 5.05 -7.47
N VAL A 338 -20.49 6.38 -7.40
CA VAL A 338 -21.71 7.18 -7.56
C VAL A 338 -22.27 7.05 -8.96
N HIS A 339 -21.43 7.05 -10.01
CA HIS A 339 -21.90 6.88 -11.39
C HIS A 339 -22.56 5.52 -11.62
N ARG A 340 -22.07 4.46 -10.96
CA ARG A 340 -22.69 3.13 -11.03
C ARG A 340 -24.08 3.12 -10.38
N ILE A 341 -24.24 3.80 -9.24
CA ILE A 341 -25.54 4.00 -8.60
C ILE A 341 -26.47 4.80 -9.52
N CYS A 342 -26.02 5.94 -10.04
CA CYS A 342 -26.80 6.75 -10.97
C CYS A 342 -27.28 5.94 -12.19
N ARG A 343 -26.41 5.12 -12.79
CA ARG A 343 -26.78 4.25 -13.92
C ARG A 343 -27.80 3.19 -13.53
N GLN A 344 -27.64 2.57 -12.36
CA GLN A 344 -28.55 1.54 -11.86
C GLN A 344 -29.96 2.09 -11.60
N TYR A 345 -30.06 3.30 -11.06
CA TYR A 345 -31.33 3.95 -10.71
C TYR A 345 -31.84 4.93 -11.77
N LYS A 346 -31.16 5.06 -12.92
CA LYS A 346 -31.48 6.00 -14.01
C LYS A 346 -31.57 7.46 -13.53
N LEU A 347 -30.58 7.88 -12.73
CA LEU A 347 -30.48 9.24 -12.17
C LEU A 347 -29.34 10.02 -12.81
N SER A 348 -29.44 11.35 -12.77
CA SER A 348 -28.33 12.26 -13.10
C SER A 348 -27.41 12.43 -11.88
N ALA A 349 -26.09 12.38 -12.10
CA ALA A 349 -25.12 12.57 -11.03
C ALA A 349 -25.11 14.04 -10.55
N ILE A 350 -25.01 14.23 -9.24
CA ILE A 350 -24.96 15.55 -8.60
C ILE A 350 -23.52 15.88 -8.15
N PRO A 351 -23.20 17.15 -7.86
CA PRO A 351 -21.88 17.51 -7.34
C PRO A 351 -21.57 16.77 -6.03
N MET A 352 -20.34 16.23 -5.93
CA MET A 352 -19.93 15.45 -4.75
C MET A 352 -20.02 16.16 -3.40
N PRO A 353 -19.68 17.45 -3.27
CA PRO A 353 -19.87 18.16 -2.00
C PRO A 353 -21.33 18.13 -1.52
N GLU A 354 -22.29 18.30 -2.43
CA GLU A 354 -23.73 18.27 -2.12
C GLU A 354 -24.16 16.87 -1.66
N LEU A 355 -23.79 15.82 -2.40
CA LEU A 355 -24.13 14.45 -2.01
C LEU A 355 -23.58 14.10 -0.62
N LEU A 356 -22.33 14.49 -0.34
CA LEU A 356 -21.73 14.23 0.96
C LEU A 356 -22.42 15.02 2.07
N GLY A 357 -22.72 16.30 1.85
CA GLY A 357 -23.44 17.15 2.80
C GLY A 357 -24.85 16.63 3.10
N ASP A 358 -25.58 16.21 2.07
CA ASP A 358 -26.94 15.67 2.22
C ASP A 358 -26.96 14.32 2.94
N LEU A 359 -25.97 13.45 2.71
CA LEU A 359 -25.86 12.19 3.45
C LEU A 359 -25.47 12.44 4.93
N GLN A 360 -24.56 13.38 5.17
CA GLN A 360 -24.16 13.77 6.53
C GLN A 360 -25.30 14.41 7.31
N SER A 361 -26.11 15.27 6.68
CA SER A 361 -27.28 15.90 7.32
C SER A 361 -28.37 14.89 7.69
N GLN A 362 -28.44 13.76 6.97
CA GLN A 362 -29.28 12.61 7.29
C GLN A 362 -28.70 11.69 8.39
N GLY A 363 -27.52 12.01 8.93
CA GLY A 363 -26.87 11.25 10.00
C GLY A 363 -26.03 10.05 9.53
N PHE A 364 -25.81 9.90 8.21
CA PHE A 364 -24.89 8.89 7.70
C PHE A 364 -23.44 9.36 7.81
N PHE A 365 -22.52 8.42 8.03
CA PHE A 365 -21.13 8.67 7.70
C PHE A 365 -21.04 8.84 6.18
N ALA A 366 -20.41 9.90 5.68
CA ALA A 366 -20.11 10.03 4.27
C ALA A 366 -18.80 10.79 4.07
N SER A 367 -17.90 10.22 3.26
CA SER A 367 -16.62 10.84 2.91
C SER A 367 -16.26 10.55 1.45
N ARG A 368 -15.28 11.31 0.92
CA ARG A 368 -14.54 10.87 -0.25
C ARG A 368 -13.68 9.65 0.11
N THR A 369 -13.16 8.98 -0.91
CA THR A 369 -12.19 7.89 -0.73
C THR A 369 -10.97 8.11 -1.61
N HIS A 370 -9.77 7.78 -1.11
CA HIS A 370 -8.56 7.88 -1.92
C HIS A 370 -8.53 6.83 -3.05
N PHE A 371 -9.25 5.72 -2.90
CA PHE A 371 -9.28 4.62 -3.85
C PHE A 371 -9.91 4.98 -5.21
N SER A 372 -10.83 5.95 -5.24
CA SER A 372 -11.56 6.35 -6.45
C SER A 372 -12.13 7.76 -6.32
N ARG A 373 -11.88 8.59 -7.33
CA ARG A 373 -12.31 10.01 -7.37
C ARG A 373 -13.83 10.21 -7.48
N VAL A 374 -14.52 9.20 -8.01
CA VAL A 374 -15.97 9.22 -8.30
C VAL A 374 -16.76 8.37 -7.30
N SER A 375 -16.12 8.04 -6.18
CA SER A 375 -16.66 7.15 -5.17
C SER A 375 -16.76 7.84 -3.82
N ILE A 376 -17.67 7.33 -2.99
CA ILE A 376 -17.87 7.76 -1.61
C ILE A 376 -17.82 6.56 -0.67
N ARG A 377 -17.36 6.78 0.56
CA ARG A 377 -17.45 5.80 1.65
C ARG A 377 -18.60 6.23 2.55
N THR A 378 -19.56 5.34 2.79
CA THR A 378 -20.75 5.65 3.59
C THR A 378 -21.39 4.39 4.16
N ASN A 379 -22.07 4.51 5.30
CA ASN A 379 -22.92 3.45 5.86
C ASN A 379 -24.36 3.50 5.32
N ALA A 380 -24.69 4.45 4.44
CA ALA A 380 -25.95 4.47 3.72
C ALA A 380 -26.01 3.33 2.69
N SER A 381 -27.18 2.70 2.57
CA SER A 381 -27.45 1.72 1.50
C SER A 381 -27.45 2.40 0.13
N ARG A 382 -27.25 1.62 -0.95
CA ARG A 382 -27.32 2.14 -2.33
C ARG A 382 -28.67 2.79 -2.62
N ALA A 383 -29.76 2.27 -2.04
CA ALA A 383 -31.10 2.83 -2.18
C ALA A 383 -31.20 4.22 -1.53
N GLN A 384 -30.68 4.39 -0.31
CA GLN A 384 -30.63 5.68 0.38
C GLN A 384 -29.76 6.71 -0.35
N ILE A 385 -28.62 6.29 -0.90
CA ILE A 385 -27.79 7.16 -1.75
C ILE A 385 -28.57 7.61 -2.99
N ALA A 386 -29.25 6.67 -3.67
CA ALA A 386 -30.05 6.98 -4.85
C ALA A 386 -31.22 7.91 -4.53
N GLU A 387 -31.90 7.71 -3.40
CA GLU A 387 -32.98 8.59 -2.94
C GLU A 387 -32.47 10.01 -2.67
N THR A 388 -31.30 10.14 -2.04
CA THR A 388 -30.66 11.45 -1.80
C THR A 388 -30.38 12.18 -3.12
N ILE A 389 -29.80 11.47 -4.10
CA ILE A 389 -29.54 12.02 -5.44
C ILE A 389 -30.84 12.41 -6.15
N LYS A 390 -31.89 11.59 -6.02
CA LYS A 390 -33.19 11.85 -6.64
C LYS A 390 -33.82 13.11 -6.08
N LYS A 391 -33.87 13.26 -4.75
CA LYS A 391 -34.39 14.48 -4.08
C LYS A 391 -33.66 15.72 -4.56
N PHE A 392 -32.33 15.71 -4.58
CA PHE A 392 -31.54 16.86 -5.07
C PHE A 392 -31.89 17.25 -6.51
N ASN A 393 -32.10 16.28 -7.39
CA ASN A 393 -32.47 16.54 -8.78
C ASN A 393 -33.91 17.07 -8.94
N GLU A 394 -34.80 16.83 -7.98
CA GLU A 394 -36.18 17.35 -7.99
C GLU A 394 -36.27 18.82 -7.50
N TYR A 395 -35.29 19.29 -6.73
CA TYR A 395 -35.21 20.66 -6.23
C TYR A 395 -34.45 21.62 -7.18
N LYS A 396 -33.94 21.13 -8.31
CA LYS A 396 -33.33 21.92 -9.39
C LYS A 396 -34.25 21.99 -10.59
#